data_AF-A0A6A6V4Y6-F1
#
_entry.id   AF-A0A6A6V4Y6-F1
#
_cell.length_a   1.000
_cell.length_b   1.000
_cell.length_c   1.000
_cell.angle_alpha   90.00
_cell.angle_beta   90.00
_cell.angle_gamma   90.00
#
_symmetry.space_group_name_H-M   'P 1'
#
loop_
_entity.id
_entity.type
_entity.pdbx_description
1 polymer ?
#
loop_
_entity_poly.entity_id
_entity_poly.type
_entity_poly.pdbx_seq_one_letter_code
_entity_poly.pdbx_strand_id
1 'polypeptide(L)'
;MATKRNSGSSSDGAHAEYGKNEYVTQSGETPELAPDGGVIYKDHHHLHRGLKSRHITMIAIGGAIGTGLIIGTGKALAQSGPGSILISYTLTGLLVYIVMCALGEMAAWIPAGHGFAGYATRFCDPALGFSLGWTYWFKYIITTPNQLTASALIIQEWKSKDEVNPGVWIAVFLVVIICINYFGVKFFGEFEFWLSSVKVVTIVGVILLSFLLAVGAGPTDATGFKYYKNPGGFKEYIAKGSSGRFFGFWSSFINAVFAYLGTELIGVTVGEAQNPRKTIPRAIKLTFYRILFFYCLSVFFLGMLVPYNDPKLLAANKQTAKASASPFVVAIRNANIRHLPGILNGCILLFTFSASNSDLYIASRTLYGLADQGHAPKIFAWTDKRGVPVPALALSSCFCLLAMMNVSDDSITVFGYFVNLVSIFGLLTWVSILVTHIYFLKARKAQGLTDDKMPYVAPFGIWGSYIACFFCCLISLTKNFSVFTKGSYGSFDYKNFITGYLGIPLYLIMIFGYKFWHKTKGVKPHEADFYTGKDEIDREEEAFLAYKAAHAGDKKGNWFYKTFVSWLF
;
A
#
# COMPACT_ATOMS: atom_id res chain seq x y z
N MET A 1 56.46 52.80 -0.54
CA MET A 1 56.49 52.02 0.72
C MET A 1 55.43 50.94 0.62
N ALA A 2 55.89 49.69 0.46
CA ALA A 2 55.20 48.39 0.60
C ALA A 2 53.81 48.15 -0.03
N THR A 3 53.82 47.60 -1.25
CA THR A 3 52.92 46.54 -1.74
C THR A 3 53.07 45.24 -0.92
N LYS A 4 51.97 44.54 -0.58
CA LYS A 4 51.98 43.11 -0.25
C LYS A 4 50.78 42.36 -0.83
N ARG A 5 51.12 41.35 -1.64
CA ARG A 5 50.30 40.21 -2.08
C ARG A 5 49.74 39.44 -0.88
N ASN A 6 48.60 38.77 -1.07
CA ASN A 6 48.47 37.41 -0.57
C ASN A 6 47.75 36.52 -1.58
N SER A 7 48.38 35.37 -1.78
CA SER A 7 48.15 34.28 -2.73
C SER A 7 46.95 33.42 -2.35
N GLY A 8 46.34 32.79 -3.35
CA GLY A 8 45.25 31.83 -3.16
C GLY A 8 45.70 30.45 -2.64
N SER A 9 44.71 29.68 -2.21
CA SER A 9 44.71 28.22 -2.30
C SER A 9 43.28 27.74 -2.56
N SER A 10 43.01 27.37 -3.81
CA SER A 10 41.95 26.45 -4.18
C SER A 10 42.47 25.02 -3.97
N SER A 11 41.83 24.25 -3.10
CA SER A 11 41.86 22.77 -3.15
C SER A 11 40.77 22.18 -2.26
N ASP A 12 39.75 21.64 -2.93
CA ASP A 12 39.12 20.34 -2.72
C ASP A 12 38.58 19.95 -1.34
N GLY A 13 37.26 19.81 -1.33
CA GLY A 13 36.51 19.07 -0.33
C GLY A 13 35.02 19.28 -0.49
N ALA A 14 34.46 19.01 -1.68
CA ALA A 14 33.01 18.96 -1.90
C ALA A 14 32.39 17.78 -1.13
N HIS A 15 32.33 17.91 0.19
CA HIS A 15 31.38 17.19 1.02
C HIS A 15 30.07 17.95 0.92
N ALA A 16 29.21 17.54 -0.02
CA ALA A 16 27.84 17.97 0.00
C ALA A 16 27.23 17.54 1.34
N GLU A 17 26.93 18.51 2.21
CA GLU A 17 26.14 18.33 3.44
C GLU A 17 24.70 17.93 3.07
N TYR A 18 24.52 16.72 2.57
CA TYR A 18 23.21 16.10 2.46
C TYR A 18 22.80 15.63 3.86
N GLY A 19 21.73 16.23 4.40
CA GLY A 19 21.07 15.80 5.63
C GLY A 19 20.98 16.83 6.76
N LYS A 20 21.80 17.90 6.76
CA LYS A 20 21.68 18.97 7.78
C LYS A 20 20.75 20.12 7.37
N ASN A 21 20.72 20.45 6.09
CA ASN A 21 19.87 21.54 5.57
C ASN A 21 18.41 21.14 5.33
N GLU A 22 18.06 19.85 5.45
CA GLU A 22 16.68 19.35 5.28
C GLU A 22 15.77 19.63 6.49
N TYR A 23 16.32 20.17 7.58
CA TYR A 23 15.59 20.40 8.84
C TYR A 23 15.79 21.80 9.45
N VAL A 24 16.30 22.76 8.68
CA VAL A 24 16.48 24.14 9.16
C VAL A 24 15.14 24.87 9.17
N THR A 25 14.63 25.16 10.37
CA THR A 25 13.38 25.87 10.62
C THR A 25 13.62 27.36 10.88
N GLN A 26 12.77 28.22 10.31
CA GLN A 26 12.60 29.60 10.76
C GLN A 26 11.77 29.64 12.07
N SER A 27 12.15 30.59 12.91
CA SER A 27 11.83 30.73 14.33
C SER A 27 10.41 31.23 14.66
N GLY A 28 9.82 30.70 15.75
CA GLY A 28 9.28 31.52 16.84
C GLY A 28 7.76 31.63 17.05
N GLU A 29 6.91 31.32 16.08
CA GLU A 29 5.46 31.55 16.23
C GLU A 29 4.68 30.29 16.62
N THR A 30 3.64 30.47 17.45
CA THR A 30 2.68 29.41 17.80
C THR A 30 1.88 29.06 16.53
N PRO A 31 1.79 27.78 16.13
CA PRO A 31 1.10 27.42 14.90
C PRO A 31 -0.40 27.77 14.98
N GLU A 32 -0.89 28.54 14.01
CA GLU A 32 -2.33 28.79 13.87
C GLU A 32 -3.05 27.49 13.51
N LEU A 33 -4.04 27.12 14.33
CA LEU A 33 -4.87 25.94 14.11
C LEU A 33 -6.12 26.31 13.29
N ALA A 34 -6.37 25.56 12.22
CA ALA A 34 -7.63 25.59 11.50
C ALA A 34 -8.80 25.13 12.40
N PRO A 35 -10.06 25.44 12.05
CA PRO A 35 -11.24 25.03 12.83
C PRO A 35 -11.38 23.52 13.06
N ASP A 36 -10.73 22.70 12.22
CA ASP A 36 -10.67 21.26 12.37
C ASP A 36 -9.51 20.77 13.26
N GLY A 37 -8.58 21.64 13.67
CA GLY A 37 -7.43 21.33 14.51
C GLY A 37 -6.15 21.00 13.76
N GLY A 38 -6.07 21.25 12.44
CA GLY A 38 -4.82 21.14 11.67
C GLY A 38 -3.99 22.44 11.69
N VAL A 39 -2.66 22.33 11.61
CA VAL A 39 -1.74 23.51 11.57
C VAL A 39 -1.73 24.16 10.18
N ILE A 40 -1.82 25.49 10.14
CA ILE A 40 -1.76 26.32 8.93
C ILE A 40 -0.32 26.86 8.76
N TYR A 41 0.36 26.50 7.67
CA TYR A 41 1.64 27.11 7.28
C TYR A 41 1.40 28.23 6.24
N LYS A 42 2.10 29.36 6.38
CA LYS A 42 1.93 30.56 5.53
C LYS A 42 2.74 30.55 4.22
N ASP A 43 3.50 29.49 3.92
CA ASP A 43 4.47 29.49 2.83
C ASP A 43 4.01 28.74 1.56
N HIS A 44 4.46 29.20 0.38
CA HIS A 44 4.03 28.72 -0.95
C HIS A 44 4.76 27.45 -1.45
N HIS A 45 5.65 26.87 -0.64
CA HIS A 45 6.43 25.67 -0.96
C HIS A 45 5.82 24.36 -0.44
N HIS A 46 4.61 24.40 0.14
CA HIS A 46 3.95 23.23 0.70
C HIS A 46 2.65 22.89 -0.04
N LEU A 47 2.36 21.59 -0.17
CA LEU A 47 1.06 21.12 -0.65
C LEU A 47 -0.05 21.69 0.25
N HIS A 48 -1.11 22.20 -0.37
CA HIS A 48 -2.27 22.64 0.40
C HIS A 48 -2.85 21.46 1.21
N ARG A 49 -2.91 21.60 2.53
CA ARG A 49 -3.63 20.69 3.44
C ARG A 49 -5.14 20.79 3.22
N GLY A 50 -5.61 20.15 2.15
CA GLY A 50 -7.01 20.20 1.69
C GLY A 50 -7.88 19.03 2.15
N LEU A 51 -7.27 17.98 2.71
CA LEU A 51 -7.96 16.76 3.16
C LEU A 51 -8.35 16.87 4.63
N LYS A 52 -9.63 16.62 4.93
CA LYS A 52 -10.12 16.53 6.31
C LYS A 52 -9.70 15.20 6.93
N SER A 53 -9.64 15.12 8.26
CA SER A 53 -9.35 13.86 8.97
C SER A 53 -10.20 12.67 8.49
N ARG A 54 -11.51 12.88 8.22
CA ARG A 54 -12.39 11.85 7.65
C ARG A 54 -11.96 11.35 6.27
N HIS A 55 -11.40 12.23 5.44
CA HIS A 55 -10.91 11.88 4.10
C HIS A 55 -9.68 11.02 4.23
N ILE A 56 -8.72 11.43 5.05
CA ILE A 56 -7.47 10.70 5.30
C ILE A 56 -7.75 9.28 5.80
N THR A 57 -8.64 9.14 6.79
CA THR A 57 -9.01 7.81 7.30
C THR A 57 -9.67 6.96 6.22
N MET A 58 -10.59 7.51 5.43
CA MET A 58 -11.24 6.76 4.36
C MET A 58 -10.30 6.40 3.23
N ILE A 59 -9.34 7.25 2.88
CA ILE A 59 -8.28 6.94 1.92
C ILE A 59 -7.42 5.79 2.44
N ALA A 60 -7.05 5.80 3.73
CA ALA A 60 -6.26 4.71 4.32
C ALA A 60 -7.03 3.37 4.35
N ILE A 61 -8.33 3.39 4.66
CA ILE A 61 -9.17 2.18 4.63
C ILE A 61 -9.39 1.70 3.20
N GLY A 62 -9.78 2.61 2.31
CA GLY A 62 -10.07 2.33 0.90
C GLY A 62 -8.84 1.94 0.08
N GLY A 63 -7.65 2.39 0.50
CA GLY A 63 -6.35 2.01 -0.05
C GLY A 63 -5.85 0.64 0.43
N ALA A 64 -6.22 0.22 1.64
CA ALA A 64 -5.96 -1.14 2.10
C ALA A 64 -6.86 -2.15 1.36
N ILE A 65 -8.15 -1.87 1.23
CA ILE A 65 -9.11 -2.80 0.60
C ILE A 65 -9.05 -2.68 -0.93
N GLY A 66 -8.18 -3.49 -1.54
CA GLY A 66 -7.92 -3.48 -2.99
C GLY A 66 -8.37 -4.72 -3.76
N THR A 67 -8.07 -4.73 -5.05
CA THR A 67 -8.29 -5.84 -5.99
C THR A 67 -7.60 -7.14 -5.59
N GLY A 68 -6.53 -7.09 -4.79
CA GLY A 68 -5.87 -8.31 -4.32
C GLY A 68 -6.76 -9.20 -3.47
N LEU A 69 -7.60 -8.63 -2.61
CA LEU A 69 -8.58 -9.42 -1.85
C LEU A 69 -9.72 -9.92 -2.73
N ILE A 70 -10.25 -9.09 -3.62
CA ILE A 70 -11.50 -9.40 -4.34
C ILE A 70 -11.29 -10.19 -5.63
N ILE A 71 -10.14 -10.03 -6.29
CA ILE A 71 -9.80 -10.69 -7.56
C ILE A 71 -8.63 -11.64 -7.33
N GLY A 72 -7.57 -11.18 -6.64
CA GLY A 72 -6.35 -11.95 -6.41
C GLY A 72 -6.56 -13.25 -5.61
N THR A 73 -7.54 -13.28 -4.71
CA THR A 73 -7.94 -14.51 -3.98
C THR A 73 -8.40 -15.64 -4.89
N GLY A 74 -8.92 -15.35 -6.10
CA GLY A 74 -9.41 -16.37 -7.02
C GLY A 74 -8.30 -17.28 -7.53
N LYS A 75 -7.15 -16.68 -7.90
CA LYS A 75 -5.95 -17.43 -8.29
C LYS A 75 -5.36 -18.18 -7.10
N ALA A 76 -5.27 -17.53 -5.95
CA ALA A 76 -4.76 -18.13 -4.72
C ALA A 76 -5.56 -19.39 -4.33
N LEU A 77 -6.89 -19.28 -4.28
CA LEU A 77 -7.79 -20.39 -3.94
C LEU A 77 -7.68 -21.53 -4.95
N ALA A 78 -7.71 -21.19 -6.24
CA ALA A 78 -7.59 -22.18 -7.32
C ALA A 78 -6.26 -22.92 -7.30
N GLN A 79 -5.17 -22.32 -6.81
CA GLN A 79 -3.84 -22.95 -6.75
C GLN A 79 -3.58 -23.70 -5.46
N SER A 80 -4.17 -23.28 -4.33
CA SER A 80 -3.75 -23.76 -3.01
C SER A 80 -4.79 -24.54 -2.21
N GLY A 81 -6.08 -24.34 -2.50
CA GLY A 81 -7.16 -24.86 -1.66
C GLY A 81 -7.51 -23.96 -0.46
N PRO A 82 -8.66 -24.22 0.18
CA PRO A 82 -9.28 -23.36 1.19
C PRO A 82 -8.54 -23.35 2.54
N GLY A 83 -7.83 -24.43 2.89
CA GLY A 83 -6.96 -24.48 4.06
C GLY A 83 -5.68 -23.67 3.86
N SER A 84 -4.99 -23.91 2.74
CA SER A 84 -3.74 -23.21 2.41
C SER A 84 -3.92 -21.69 2.30
N ILE A 85 -5.00 -21.23 1.65
CA ILE A 85 -5.26 -19.79 1.48
C ILE A 85 -5.54 -19.09 2.81
N LEU A 86 -6.28 -19.74 3.73
CA LEU A 86 -6.56 -19.19 5.05
C LEU A 86 -5.27 -19.00 5.86
N ILE A 87 -4.42 -20.03 5.91
CA ILE A 87 -3.12 -19.98 6.59
C ILE A 87 -2.25 -18.89 5.96
N SER A 88 -2.21 -18.82 4.63
CA SER A 88 -1.41 -17.86 3.87
C SER A 88 -1.82 -16.41 4.15
N TYR A 89 -3.11 -16.11 4.11
CA TYR A 89 -3.62 -14.77 4.40
C TYR A 89 -3.43 -14.39 5.88
N THR A 90 -3.51 -15.35 6.79
CA THR A 90 -3.26 -15.12 8.22
C THR A 90 -1.79 -14.80 8.49
N LEU A 91 -0.86 -15.60 7.95
CA LEU A 91 0.58 -15.38 8.11
C LEU A 91 1.05 -14.09 7.44
N THR A 92 0.53 -13.77 6.25
CA THR A 92 0.85 -12.51 5.58
C THR A 92 0.28 -11.32 6.35
N GLY A 93 -0.94 -11.46 6.89
CA GLY A 93 -1.53 -10.45 7.77
C GLY A 93 -0.67 -10.18 9.01
N LEU A 94 -0.15 -11.23 9.65
CA LEU A 94 0.79 -11.08 10.78
C LEU A 94 2.07 -10.36 10.37
N LEU A 95 2.66 -10.73 9.23
CA LEU A 95 3.85 -10.09 8.68
C LEU A 95 3.62 -8.59 8.45
N VAL A 96 2.51 -8.23 7.82
CA VAL A 96 2.12 -6.84 7.55
C VAL A 96 1.86 -6.09 8.85
N TYR A 97 1.22 -6.72 9.83
CA TYR A 97 1.02 -6.10 11.13
C TYR A 97 2.35 -5.74 11.81
N ILE A 98 3.37 -6.60 11.71
CA ILE A 98 4.71 -6.31 12.23
C ILE A 98 5.34 -5.11 11.49
N VAL A 99 5.22 -5.04 10.16
CA VAL A 99 5.68 -3.88 9.36
C VAL A 99 5.00 -2.59 9.82
N MET A 100 3.68 -2.63 10.06
CA MET A 100 2.93 -1.47 10.52
C MET A 100 3.28 -1.05 11.95
N CYS A 101 3.56 -2.01 12.84
CA CYS A 101 4.08 -1.70 14.18
C CYS A 101 5.45 -1.00 14.10
N ALA A 102 6.36 -1.52 13.28
CA ALA A 102 7.69 -0.95 13.08
C ALA A 102 7.63 0.49 12.54
N LEU A 103 6.79 0.70 11.52
CA LEU A 103 6.53 2.04 10.97
C LEU A 103 5.93 2.97 12.02
N GLY A 104 4.99 2.46 12.80
CA GLY A 104 4.33 3.19 13.87
C GLY A 104 5.23 3.72 14.96
N GLU A 105 6.18 2.90 15.40
CA GLU A 105 7.12 3.28 16.45
C GLU A 105 8.01 4.44 16.01
N MET A 106 8.50 4.41 14.77
CA MET A 106 9.26 5.52 14.18
C MET A 106 8.39 6.76 14.00
N ALA A 107 7.20 6.58 13.44
CA ALA A 107 6.31 7.69 13.07
C ALA A 107 5.63 8.35 14.27
N ALA A 108 5.41 7.63 15.37
CA ALA A 108 4.92 8.20 16.61
C ALA A 108 5.99 9.03 17.32
N TRP A 109 7.28 8.69 17.19
CA TRP A 109 8.35 9.47 17.77
C TRP A 109 8.54 10.82 17.05
N ILE A 110 8.76 10.76 15.74
CA ILE A 110 8.90 11.94 14.86
C ILE A 110 7.96 11.76 13.68
N PRO A 111 6.73 12.29 13.74
CA PRO A 111 5.84 12.36 12.60
C PRO A 111 6.37 13.33 11.54
N ALA A 112 7.26 12.85 10.67
CA ALA A 112 7.83 13.64 9.60
C ALA A 112 6.93 13.68 8.36
N GLY A 113 6.77 14.86 7.75
CA GLY A 113 6.03 15.04 6.49
C GLY A 113 6.60 14.26 5.30
N HIS A 114 7.87 13.88 5.38
CA HIS A 114 8.62 13.14 4.37
C HIS A 114 8.35 11.62 4.35
N GLY A 115 7.44 11.13 5.21
CA GLY A 115 7.03 9.74 5.28
C GLY A 115 8.18 8.78 5.65
N PHE A 116 8.00 7.49 5.32
CA PHE A 116 8.99 6.47 5.67
C PHE A 116 10.31 6.56 4.89
N ALA A 117 10.33 7.22 3.73
CA ALA A 117 11.58 7.53 3.01
C ALA A 117 12.46 8.46 3.85
N GLY A 118 11.87 9.49 4.46
CA GLY A 118 12.57 10.37 5.40
C GLY A 118 13.13 9.64 6.61
N TYR A 119 12.39 8.68 7.19
CA TYR A 119 12.93 7.86 8.29
C TYR A 119 14.14 7.04 7.87
N ALA A 120 14.14 6.48 6.66
CA ALA A 120 15.27 5.73 6.12
C ALA A 120 16.51 6.61 5.94
N THR A 121 16.34 7.83 5.39
CA THR A 121 17.43 8.83 5.30
C THR A 121 17.97 9.19 6.68
N ARG A 122 17.09 9.45 7.64
CA ARG A 122 17.43 9.97 8.97
C ARG A 122 18.09 8.95 9.88
N PHE A 123 17.61 7.70 9.89
CA PHE A 123 18.04 6.68 10.86
C PHE A 123 18.95 5.61 10.28
N CYS A 124 18.99 5.42 8.96
CA CYS A 124 19.71 4.31 8.33
C CYS A 124 20.80 4.77 7.37
N ASP A 125 20.43 5.29 6.19
CA ASP A 125 21.37 5.76 5.16
C ASP A 125 20.56 6.59 4.13
N PRO A 126 21.04 7.78 3.70
CA PRO A 126 20.39 8.54 2.64
C PRO A 126 20.19 7.75 1.33
N ALA A 127 21.08 6.80 1.02
CA ALA A 127 20.89 5.90 -0.13
C ALA A 127 19.66 4.99 0.03
N LEU A 128 19.38 4.53 1.25
CA LEU A 128 18.18 3.75 1.52
C LEU A 128 16.94 4.62 1.37
N GLY A 129 16.94 5.85 1.90
CA GLY A 129 15.82 6.79 1.76
C GLY A 129 15.50 7.13 0.31
N PHE A 130 16.51 7.45 -0.49
CA PHE A 130 16.39 7.64 -1.94
C PHE A 130 15.75 6.41 -2.62
N SER A 131 16.33 5.23 -2.39
CA SER A 131 15.86 4.00 -3.03
C SER A 131 14.44 3.62 -2.61
N LEU A 132 14.08 3.86 -1.35
CA LEU A 132 12.76 3.59 -0.78
C LEU A 132 11.71 4.48 -1.42
N GLY A 133 11.97 5.78 -1.53
CA GLY A 133 11.03 6.70 -2.17
C GLY A 133 10.79 6.36 -3.64
N TRP A 134 11.85 6.08 -4.41
CA TRP A 134 11.72 5.65 -5.81
C TRP A 134 11.02 4.29 -5.96
N THR A 135 11.34 3.32 -5.11
CA THR A 135 10.67 2.01 -5.08
C THR A 135 9.18 2.15 -4.82
N TYR A 136 8.79 3.04 -3.90
CA TYR A 136 7.40 3.32 -3.62
C TYR A 136 6.70 4.00 -4.80
N TRP A 137 7.37 4.94 -5.49
CA TRP A 137 6.86 5.53 -6.71
C TRP A 137 6.67 4.49 -7.83
N PHE A 138 7.68 3.64 -8.07
CA PHE A 138 7.59 2.52 -9.03
C PHE A 138 6.43 1.58 -8.72
N LYS A 139 6.13 1.34 -7.44
CA LYS A 139 4.94 0.59 -7.03
C LYS A 139 3.68 1.24 -7.59
N TYR A 140 3.40 2.51 -7.30
CA TYR A 140 2.13 3.15 -7.63
C TYR A 140 1.94 3.50 -9.12
N ILE A 141 3.01 3.79 -9.86
CA ILE A 141 2.89 3.96 -11.32
C ILE A 141 2.53 2.65 -12.03
N ILE A 142 2.78 1.49 -11.40
CA ILE A 142 2.35 0.18 -11.91
C ILE A 142 1.04 -0.29 -11.26
N THR A 143 0.74 0.10 -10.01
CA THR A 143 -0.55 -0.22 -9.38
C THR A 143 -1.70 0.42 -10.15
N THR A 144 -1.57 1.68 -10.58
CA THR A 144 -2.64 2.36 -11.34
C THR A 144 -3.05 1.59 -12.61
N PRO A 145 -2.13 1.23 -13.54
CA PRO A 145 -2.49 0.41 -14.70
C PRO A 145 -2.95 -1.01 -14.33
N ASN A 146 -2.52 -1.56 -13.19
CA ASN A 146 -3.05 -2.82 -12.67
C ASN A 146 -4.55 -2.72 -12.34
N GLN A 147 -4.97 -1.64 -11.67
CA GLN A 147 -6.37 -1.42 -11.33
C GLN A 147 -7.22 -1.13 -12.58
N LEU A 148 -6.69 -0.40 -13.55
CA LEU A 148 -7.35 -0.18 -14.84
C LEU A 148 -7.55 -1.51 -15.60
N THR A 149 -6.53 -2.38 -15.57
CA THR A 149 -6.62 -3.74 -16.14
C THR A 149 -7.68 -4.58 -15.44
N ALA A 150 -7.74 -4.52 -14.11
CA ALA A 150 -8.79 -5.18 -13.33
C ALA A 150 -10.19 -4.65 -13.67
N SER A 151 -10.33 -3.33 -13.87
CA SER A 151 -11.58 -2.70 -14.29
C SER A 151 -12.04 -3.24 -15.65
N ALA A 152 -11.10 -3.37 -16.61
CA ALA A 152 -11.37 -3.95 -17.92
C ALA A 152 -11.74 -5.44 -17.84
N LEU A 153 -11.14 -6.22 -16.93
CA LEU A 153 -11.53 -7.61 -16.66
C LEU A 153 -12.95 -7.74 -16.14
N ILE A 154 -13.37 -6.83 -15.26
CA ILE A 154 -14.73 -6.85 -14.68
C ILE A 154 -15.76 -6.48 -15.75
N ILE A 155 -15.48 -5.46 -16.56
CA ILE A 155 -16.40 -5.04 -17.64
C ILE A 155 -16.63 -6.16 -18.66
N GLN A 156 -15.62 -7.02 -18.86
CA GLN A 156 -15.73 -8.18 -19.76
C GLN A 156 -16.80 -9.19 -19.37
N GLU A 157 -17.35 -9.10 -18.15
CA GLU A 157 -18.52 -9.88 -17.77
C GLU A 157 -19.80 -9.45 -18.49
N TRP A 158 -19.98 -8.14 -18.72
CA TRP A 158 -21.17 -7.61 -19.39
C TRP A 158 -20.98 -7.46 -20.90
N LYS A 159 -19.76 -7.13 -21.34
CA LYS A 159 -19.41 -6.95 -22.76
C LYS A 159 -18.14 -7.71 -23.10
N SER A 160 -18.22 -8.72 -23.96
CA SER A 160 -17.04 -9.52 -24.29
C SER A 160 -15.95 -8.69 -24.97
N LYS A 161 -14.70 -9.18 -24.93
CA LYS A 161 -13.57 -8.58 -25.65
C LYS A 161 -13.84 -8.45 -27.16
N ASP A 162 -14.63 -9.36 -27.71
CA ASP A 162 -15.01 -9.37 -29.13
C ASP A 162 -16.10 -8.32 -29.46
N GLU A 163 -16.94 -7.96 -28.48
CA GLU A 163 -17.92 -6.88 -28.64
C GLU A 163 -17.28 -5.50 -28.51
N VAL A 164 -16.43 -5.32 -27.50
CA VAL A 164 -15.77 -4.03 -27.21
C VAL A 164 -14.33 -4.26 -26.77
N ASN A 165 -13.39 -3.62 -27.45
CA ASN A 165 -11.98 -3.70 -27.09
C ASN A 165 -11.76 -3.16 -25.65
N PRO A 166 -11.11 -3.93 -24.75
CA PRO A 166 -10.81 -3.53 -23.38
C PRO A 166 -10.11 -2.17 -23.26
N GLY A 167 -9.29 -1.79 -24.25
CA GLY A 167 -8.59 -0.51 -24.31
C GLY A 167 -9.51 0.71 -24.31
N VAL A 168 -10.75 0.59 -24.81
CA VAL A 168 -11.73 1.69 -24.80
C VAL A 168 -12.09 2.06 -23.36
N TRP A 169 -12.41 1.05 -22.54
CA TRP A 169 -12.77 1.26 -21.13
C TRP A 169 -11.59 1.79 -20.31
N ILE A 170 -10.39 1.27 -20.59
CA ILE A 170 -9.15 1.75 -19.96
C ILE A 170 -8.91 3.23 -20.28
N ALA A 171 -9.05 3.63 -21.55
CA ALA A 171 -8.86 5.02 -21.96
C ALA A 171 -9.90 5.95 -21.31
N VAL A 172 -11.17 5.55 -21.30
CA VAL A 172 -12.25 6.33 -20.66
C VAL A 172 -11.97 6.54 -19.17
N PHE A 173 -11.67 5.47 -18.43
CA PHE A 173 -11.37 5.59 -17.00
C PHE A 173 -10.12 6.40 -16.75
N LEU A 174 -9.07 6.23 -17.55
CA LEU A 174 -7.83 6.99 -17.41
C LEU A 174 -8.08 8.50 -17.58
N VAL A 175 -8.81 8.91 -18.61
CA VAL A 175 -9.16 10.34 -18.82
C VAL A 175 -9.92 10.89 -17.63
N VAL A 176 -10.94 10.16 -17.13
CA VAL A 176 -11.72 10.60 -15.97
C VAL A 176 -10.84 10.72 -14.72
N ILE A 177 -9.96 9.75 -14.46
CA ILE A 177 -9.07 9.74 -13.30
C ILE A 177 -8.07 10.90 -13.34
N ILE A 178 -7.49 11.19 -14.52
CA ILE A 178 -6.58 12.33 -14.71
C ILE A 178 -7.33 13.63 -14.44
N CYS A 179 -8.55 13.77 -14.98
CA CYS A 179 -9.39 14.95 -14.72
C CYS A 179 -9.65 15.13 -13.21
N ILE A 180 -10.06 14.07 -12.50
CA ILE A 180 -10.31 14.13 -11.04
C ILE A 180 -9.04 14.58 -10.30
N ASN A 181 -7.88 14.00 -10.64
CA ASN A 181 -6.60 14.34 -10.01
C ASN A 181 -6.10 15.75 -10.35
N TYR A 182 -6.52 16.30 -11.49
CA TYR A 182 -6.17 17.65 -11.94
C TYR A 182 -7.05 18.74 -11.32
N PHE A 183 -8.36 18.50 -11.12
CA PHE A 183 -9.30 19.53 -10.65
C PHE A 183 -9.22 19.86 -9.15
N GLY A 184 -8.35 19.18 -8.40
CA GLY A 184 -7.88 19.63 -7.08
C GLY A 184 -8.16 18.67 -5.92
N VAL A 185 -7.33 18.79 -4.87
CA VAL A 185 -7.26 17.86 -3.73
C VAL A 185 -8.56 17.75 -2.94
N LYS A 186 -9.33 18.84 -2.81
CA LYS A 186 -10.62 18.83 -2.08
C LYS A 186 -11.68 17.99 -2.80
N PHE A 187 -11.76 18.10 -4.12
CA PHE A 187 -12.69 17.32 -4.93
C PHE A 187 -12.33 15.84 -4.89
N PHE A 188 -11.04 15.53 -5.04
CA PHE A 188 -10.51 14.18 -4.85
C PHE A 188 -10.90 13.59 -3.48
N GLY A 189 -10.69 14.35 -2.38
CA GLY A 189 -10.96 13.87 -1.02
C GLY A 189 -12.44 13.56 -0.75
N GLU A 190 -13.37 14.41 -1.22
CA GLU A 190 -14.81 14.14 -1.10
C GLU A 190 -15.23 12.94 -1.94
N PHE A 191 -14.73 12.86 -3.18
CA PHE A 191 -15.05 11.77 -4.09
C PHE A 191 -14.58 10.42 -3.55
N GLU A 192 -13.34 10.36 -3.07
CA GLU A 192 -12.75 9.15 -2.52
C GLU A 192 -13.40 8.74 -1.20
N PHE A 193 -13.87 9.68 -0.39
CA PHE A 193 -14.65 9.38 0.82
C PHE A 193 -15.91 8.57 0.49
N TRP A 194 -16.68 8.99 -0.52
CA TRP A 194 -17.90 8.29 -0.92
C TRP A 194 -17.59 6.93 -1.55
N LEU A 195 -16.61 6.88 -2.46
CA LEU A 195 -16.20 5.62 -3.09
C LEU A 195 -15.68 4.61 -2.06
N SER A 196 -14.84 5.04 -1.12
CA SER A 196 -14.36 4.19 -0.03
C SER A 196 -15.47 3.77 0.92
N SER A 197 -16.52 4.57 1.11
CA SER A 197 -17.70 4.16 1.90
C SER A 197 -18.44 3.00 1.24
N VAL A 198 -18.65 3.09 -0.08
CA VAL A 198 -19.22 1.99 -0.87
C VAL A 198 -18.35 0.74 -0.79
N LYS A 199 -17.01 0.90 -0.76
CA LYS A 199 -16.07 -0.23 -0.58
C LYS A 199 -16.33 -0.98 0.72
N VAL A 200 -16.35 -0.25 1.82
CA VAL A 200 -16.56 -0.81 3.16
C VAL A 200 -17.92 -1.51 3.25
N VAL A 201 -18.99 -0.87 2.80
CA VAL A 201 -20.34 -1.46 2.84
C VAL A 201 -20.41 -2.74 2.01
N THR A 202 -19.81 -2.73 0.82
CA THR A 202 -19.80 -3.91 -0.07
C THR A 202 -19.05 -5.07 0.57
N ILE A 203 -17.86 -4.85 1.15
CA ILE A 203 -17.09 -5.96 1.73
C ILE A 203 -17.77 -6.52 2.99
N VAL A 204 -18.37 -5.66 3.83
CA VAL A 204 -19.18 -6.11 4.97
C VAL A 204 -20.37 -6.94 4.48
N GLY A 205 -21.07 -6.47 3.44
CA GLY A 205 -22.17 -7.19 2.82
C GLY A 205 -21.74 -8.55 2.26
N VAL A 206 -20.59 -8.62 1.59
CA VAL A 206 -20.01 -9.88 1.09
C VAL A 206 -19.67 -10.84 2.23
N ILE A 207 -19.06 -10.36 3.32
CA ILE A 207 -18.75 -11.20 4.49
C ILE A 207 -20.02 -11.75 5.13
N LEU A 208 -21.03 -10.91 5.36
CA LEU A 208 -22.31 -11.30 5.95
C LEU A 208 -23.06 -12.30 5.06
N LEU A 209 -23.14 -12.02 3.76
CA LEU A 209 -23.71 -12.96 2.80
C LEU A 209 -22.95 -14.28 2.81
N SER A 210 -21.63 -14.24 2.85
CA SER A 210 -20.80 -15.44 2.81
C SER A 210 -21.01 -16.30 4.06
N PHE A 211 -21.16 -15.67 5.23
CA PHE A 211 -21.58 -16.34 6.45
C PHE A 211 -22.96 -16.99 6.32
N LEU A 212 -23.97 -16.24 5.84
CA LEU A 212 -25.33 -16.73 5.65
C LEU A 212 -25.38 -17.94 4.72
N LEU A 213 -24.65 -17.89 3.60
CA LEU A 213 -24.55 -19.01 2.67
C LEU A 213 -23.83 -20.22 3.29
N ALA A 214 -22.79 -19.99 4.10
CA ALA A 214 -22.06 -21.06 4.75
C ALA A 214 -22.92 -21.82 5.78
N VAL A 215 -23.84 -21.12 6.47
CA VAL A 215 -24.78 -21.72 7.45
C VAL A 215 -26.10 -22.21 6.82
N GLY A 216 -26.29 -22.07 5.51
CA GLY A 216 -27.47 -22.56 4.79
C GLY A 216 -28.68 -21.64 4.80
N ALA A 217 -28.50 -20.36 5.11
CA ALA A 217 -29.56 -19.35 5.01
C ALA A 217 -29.75 -18.81 3.56
N GLY A 218 -29.27 -19.56 2.56
CA GLY A 218 -29.39 -19.23 1.14
C GLY A 218 -30.33 -20.18 0.39
N PRO A 219 -30.44 -20.03 -0.94
CA PRO A 219 -31.25 -20.92 -1.78
C PRO A 219 -30.72 -22.36 -1.87
N THR A 220 -29.46 -22.57 -1.48
CA THR A 220 -28.77 -23.86 -1.50
C THR A 220 -28.49 -24.32 -0.08
N ASP A 221 -28.29 -25.63 0.10
CA ASP A 221 -27.89 -26.22 1.37
C ASP A 221 -26.62 -25.57 1.94
N ALA A 222 -26.50 -25.63 3.27
CA ALA A 222 -25.32 -25.17 3.99
C ALA A 222 -24.04 -25.82 3.43
N THR A 223 -23.14 -25.00 2.91
CA THR A 223 -21.85 -25.52 2.43
C THR A 223 -20.91 -25.81 3.59
N GLY A 224 -20.92 -25.01 4.66
CA GLY A 224 -20.05 -25.15 5.83
C GLY A 224 -18.62 -25.55 5.48
N PHE A 225 -18.12 -26.62 6.08
CA PHE A 225 -16.78 -27.15 5.82
C PHE A 225 -16.74 -28.22 4.71
N LYS A 226 -17.75 -28.30 3.84
CA LYS A 226 -17.84 -29.29 2.76
C LYS A 226 -16.60 -29.29 1.88
N TYR A 227 -16.16 -28.11 1.42
CA TYR A 227 -15.00 -28.00 0.53
C TYR A 227 -13.64 -28.15 1.22
N TYR A 228 -13.58 -27.97 2.54
CA TYR A 228 -12.43 -28.34 3.35
C TYR A 228 -12.23 -29.86 3.44
N LYS A 229 -13.32 -30.64 3.31
CA LYS A 229 -13.28 -32.12 3.30
C LYS A 229 -13.17 -32.68 1.89
N ASN A 230 -13.97 -32.19 0.94
CA ASN A 230 -14.00 -32.65 -0.44
C ASN A 230 -14.20 -31.45 -1.40
N PRO A 231 -13.23 -31.10 -2.27
CA PRO A 231 -12.06 -31.88 -2.69
C PRO A 231 -10.84 -31.81 -1.74
N GLY A 232 -10.98 -31.13 -0.60
CA GLY A 232 -9.99 -31.11 0.48
C GLY A 232 -9.42 -29.72 0.76
N GLY A 233 -8.84 -29.53 1.94
CA GLY A 233 -8.30 -28.24 2.38
C GLY A 233 -7.04 -27.78 1.63
N PHE A 234 -6.22 -28.72 1.15
CA PHE A 234 -4.88 -28.46 0.64
C PHE A 234 -4.73 -29.04 -0.76
N LYS A 235 -4.66 -28.16 -1.76
CA LYS A 235 -4.46 -28.54 -3.16
C LYS A 235 -2.98 -28.73 -3.45
N GLU A 236 -2.67 -29.76 -4.24
CA GLU A 236 -1.34 -29.97 -4.80
C GLU A 236 -1.06 -28.99 -5.96
N TYR A 237 0.12 -28.37 -5.96
CA TYR A 237 0.57 -27.45 -7.01
C TYR A 237 1.99 -27.81 -7.45
N ILE A 238 2.23 -27.86 -8.76
CA ILE A 238 3.52 -28.20 -9.43
C ILE A 238 3.99 -29.65 -9.21
N ALA A 239 4.03 -30.12 -7.96
CA ALA A 239 4.37 -31.48 -7.57
C ALA A 239 3.17 -32.20 -6.96
N LYS A 240 3.28 -33.52 -6.76
CA LYS A 240 2.29 -34.35 -6.05
C LYS A 240 2.68 -34.54 -4.57
N GLY A 241 1.74 -34.95 -3.73
CA GLY A 241 1.97 -35.25 -2.32
C GLY A 241 2.27 -34.03 -1.45
N SER A 242 2.97 -34.22 -0.34
CA SER A 242 3.24 -33.18 0.66
C SER A 242 3.98 -31.96 0.10
N SER A 243 4.97 -32.19 -0.77
CA SER A 243 5.70 -31.11 -1.45
C SER A 243 4.79 -30.28 -2.36
N GLY A 244 3.87 -30.94 -3.07
CA GLY A 244 2.86 -30.27 -3.89
C GLY A 244 1.93 -29.37 -3.08
N ARG A 245 1.48 -29.85 -1.91
CA ARG A 245 0.64 -29.07 -0.98
C ARG A 245 1.40 -27.87 -0.41
N PHE A 246 2.69 -28.06 -0.08
CA PHE A 246 3.55 -26.96 0.36
C PHE A 246 3.74 -25.91 -0.74
N PHE A 247 3.98 -26.30 -1.99
CA PHE A 247 4.06 -25.35 -3.10
C PHE A 247 2.74 -24.61 -3.34
N GLY A 248 1.59 -25.28 -3.14
CA GLY A 248 0.28 -24.65 -3.18
C GLY A 248 0.14 -23.59 -2.10
N PHE A 249 0.49 -23.93 -0.86
CA PHE A 249 0.57 -22.98 0.26
C PHE A 249 1.51 -21.80 -0.05
N TRP A 250 2.74 -22.08 -0.49
CA TRP A 250 3.73 -21.04 -0.78
C TRP A 250 3.27 -20.08 -1.88
N SER A 251 2.66 -20.62 -2.95
CA SER A 251 2.05 -19.78 -4.00
C SER A 251 0.96 -18.86 -3.44
N SER A 252 0.11 -19.37 -2.55
CA SER A 252 -0.94 -18.60 -1.90
C SER A 252 -0.39 -17.52 -0.96
N PHE A 253 0.68 -17.84 -0.22
CA PHE A 253 1.41 -16.90 0.63
C PHE A 253 1.98 -15.74 -0.17
N ILE A 254 2.53 -16.01 -1.35
CA ILE A 254 3.00 -14.97 -2.29
C ILE A 254 1.83 -14.13 -2.83
N ASN A 255 0.72 -14.76 -3.25
CA ASN A 255 -0.45 -14.03 -3.76
C ASN A 255 -1.09 -13.15 -2.67
N ALA A 256 -1.08 -13.59 -1.41
CA ALA A 256 -1.60 -12.84 -0.28
C ALA A 256 -0.84 -11.52 -0.06
N VAL A 257 0.47 -11.46 -0.36
CA VAL A 257 1.25 -10.21 -0.27
C VAL A 257 0.58 -9.10 -1.06
N PHE A 258 0.20 -9.36 -2.32
CA PHE A 258 -0.49 -8.38 -3.17
C PHE A 258 -1.78 -7.86 -2.54
N ALA A 259 -2.53 -8.70 -1.83
CA ALA A 259 -3.77 -8.30 -1.18
C ALA A 259 -3.56 -7.33 -0.01
N TYR A 260 -2.41 -7.40 0.68
CA TYR A 260 -2.11 -6.55 1.82
C TYR A 260 -1.30 -5.30 1.49
N LEU A 261 -0.85 -5.13 0.25
CA LEU A 261 -0.18 -3.90 -0.17
C LEU A 261 -1.14 -2.72 -0.06
N GLY A 262 -0.60 -1.56 0.35
CA GLY A 262 -1.40 -0.35 0.57
C GLY A 262 -1.80 -0.16 2.04
N THR A 263 -1.61 -1.16 2.89
CA THR A 263 -1.75 -1.00 4.35
C THR A 263 -0.74 0.01 4.93
N GLU A 264 0.43 0.12 4.30
CA GLU A 264 1.48 1.08 4.64
C GLU A 264 1.15 2.54 4.29
N LEU A 265 0.03 2.80 3.58
CA LEU A 265 -0.39 4.16 3.22
C LEU A 265 -0.61 5.06 4.44
N ILE A 266 -0.94 4.46 5.60
CA ILE A 266 -1.01 5.17 6.88
C ILE A 266 0.29 5.95 7.15
N GLY A 267 1.44 5.39 6.77
CA GLY A 267 2.77 6.02 6.92
C GLY A 267 2.99 7.28 6.10
N VAL A 268 2.32 7.40 4.95
CA VAL A 268 2.38 8.61 4.10
C VAL A 268 1.48 9.69 4.68
N THR A 269 0.33 9.30 5.24
CA THR A 269 -0.63 10.23 5.82
C THR A 269 -0.23 10.76 7.20
N VAL A 270 0.88 10.28 7.77
CA VAL A 270 1.37 10.71 9.10
C VAL A 270 1.59 12.21 9.16
N GLY A 271 2.23 12.79 8.14
CA GLY A 271 2.54 14.22 8.09
C GLY A 271 1.31 15.14 7.98
N GLU A 272 0.15 14.57 7.67
CA GLU A 272 -1.12 15.26 7.53
C GLU A 272 -2.09 14.94 8.68
N ALA A 273 -1.73 14.03 9.59
CA ALA A 273 -2.60 13.58 10.66
C ALA A 273 -2.65 14.58 11.82
N GLN A 274 -3.85 14.80 12.35
CA GLN A 274 -4.05 15.57 13.59
C GLN A 274 -3.62 14.73 14.79
N ASN A 275 -2.82 15.31 15.69
CA ASN A 275 -2.20 14.63 16.84
C ASN A 275 -1.65 13.23 16.46
N PRO A 276 -0.60 13.19 15.61
CA PRO A 276 -0.07 11.95 15.07
C PRO A 276 0.36 10.94 16.16
N ARG A 277 0.86 11.41 17.30
CA ARG A 277 1.29 10.57 18.43
C ARG A 277 0.19 9.72 19.04
N LYS A 278 -1.07 10.16 18.99
CA LYS A 278 -2.23 9.35 19.41
C LYS A 278 -2.93 8.68 18.23
N THR A 279 -2.96 9.35 17.08
CA THR A 279 -3.66 8.87 15.89
C THR A 279 -2.96 7.69 15.23
N ILE A 280 -1.62 7.68 15.15
CA ILE A 280 -0.84 6.60 14.52
C ILE A 280 -0.96 5.29 15.31
N PRO A 281 -0.73 5.24 16.64
CA PRO A 281 -0.86 3.99 17.39
C PRO A 281 -2.28 3.43 17.34
N ARG A 282 -3.29 4.31 17.34
CA ARG A 282 -4.68 3.92 17.13
C ARG A 282 -4.86 3.30 15.74
N ALA A 283 -4.38 3.95 14.68
CA ALA A 283 -4.50 3.46 13.31
C ALA A 283 -3.87 2.06 13.15
N ILE A 284 -2.74 1.78 13.80
CA ILE A 284 -2.08 0.47 13.78
C ILE A 284 -2.91 -0.60 14.47
N LYS A 285 -3.47 -0.30 15.65
CA LYS A 285 -4.42 -1.21 16.33
C LYS A 285 -5.61 -1.52 15.43
N LEU A 286 -6.13 -0.51 14.74
CA LEU A 286 -7.22 -0.71 13.78
C LEU A 286 -6.78 -1.52 12.56
N THR A 287 -5.52 -1.41 12.12
CA THR A 287 -5.00 -2.26 11.03
C THR A 287 -5.03 -3.74 11.40
N PHE A 288 -4.72 -4.10 12.65
CA PHE A 288 -4.86 -5.48 13.13
C PHE A 288 -6.30 -6.01 12.96
N TYR A 289 -7.29 -5.25 13.41
CA TYR A 289 -8.69 -5.65 13.29
C TYR A 289 -9.16 -5.67 11.84
N ARG A 290 -8.69 -4.73 11.01
CA ARG A 290 -8.95 -4.71 9.56
C ARG A 290 -8.42 -5.96 8.88
N ILE A 291 -7.21 -6.40 9.22
CA ILE A 291 -6.61 -7.65 8.72
C ILE A 291 -7.50 -8.85 9.10
N LEU A 292 -7.86 -8.98 10.37
CA LEU A 292 -8.66 -10.11 10.86
C LEU A 292 -10.05 -10.14 10.20
N PHE A 293 -10.75 -9.00 10.19
CA PHE A 293 -12.14 -8.92 9.75
C PHE A 293 -12.28 -8.90 8.24
N PHE A 294 -11.52 -8.07 7.52
CA PHE A 294 -11.70 -7.96 6.05
C PHE A 294 -10.97 -9.04 5.27
N TYR A 295 -9.84 -9.55 5.77
CA TYR A 295 -9.05 -10.51 5.02
C TYR A 295 -9.26 -11.93 5.52
N CYS A 296 -8.92 -12.21 6.78
CA CYS A 296 -8.99 -13.58 7.31
C CYS A 296 -10.42 -14.12 7.27
N LEU A 297 -11.41 -13.34 7.72
CA LEU A 297 -12.81 -13.78 7.74
C LEU A 297 -13.40 -13.92 6.32
N SER A 298 -13.11 -12.98 5.41
CA SER A 298 -13.56 -13.09 4.01
C SER A 298 -13.00 -14.33 3.32
N VAL A 299 -11.70 -14.60 3.50
CA VAL A 299 -11.02 -15.77 2.91
C VAL A 299 -11.50 -17.07 3.56
N PHE A 300 -11.76 -17.05 4.86
CA PHE A 300 -12.34 -18.18 5.59
C PHE A 300 -13.69 -18.58 5.01
N PHE A 301 -14.62 -17.63 4.88
CA PHE A 301 -15.93 -17.93 4.30
C PHE A 301 -15.83 -18.24 2.81
N LEU A 302 -14.94 -17.59 2.06
CA LEU A 302 -14.72 -17.93 0.65
C LEU A 302 -14.31 -19.40 0.49
N GLY A 303 -13.42 -19.90 1.36
CA GLY A 303 -13.00 -21.29 1.38
C GLY A 303 -14.11 -22.28 1.73
N MET A 304 -15.17 -21.83 2.42
CA MET A 304 -16.38 -22.61 2.69
C MET A 304 -17.35 -22.66 1.52
N LEU A 305 -17.31 -21.67 0.62
CA LEU A 305 -18.32 -21.48 -0.43
C LEU A 305 -17.87 -21.92 -1.82
N VAL A 306 -16.58 -21.94 -2.08
CA VAL A 306 -16.04 -22.24 -3.42
C VAL A 306 -14.98 -23.32 -3.32
N PRO A 307 -15.16 -24.49 -3.97
CA PRO A 307 -14.10 -25.48 -4.05
C PRO A 307 -13.00 -25.03 -5.01
N TYR A 308 -11.75 -25.40 -4.73
CA TYR A 308 -10.61 -24.99 -5.55
C TYR A 308 -10.62 -25.55 -6.98
N ASN A 309 -11.46 -26.54 -7.26
CA ASN A 309 -11.65 -27.18 -8.56
C ASN A 309 -12.95 -26.76 -9.25
N ASP A 310 -13.62 -25.71 -8.76
CA ASP A 310 -14.84 -25.18 -9.36
C ASP A 310 -14.61 -24.76 -10.83
N PRO A 311 -15.40 -25.25 -11.80
CA PRO A 311 -15.23 -24.89 -13.20
C PRO A 311 -15.36 -23.39 -13.49
N LYS A 312 -16.26 -22.68 -12.81
CA LYS A 312 -16.45 -21.23 -12.95
C LYS A 312 -15.24 -20.47 -12.40
N LEU A 313 -14.66 -20.94 -11.29
CA LEU A 313 -13.42 -20.38 -10.74
C LEU A 313 -12.23 -20.62 -11.69
N LEU A 314 -12.11 -21.82 -12.26
CA LEU A 314 -11.02 -22.15 -13.18
C LEU A 314 -11.14 -21.42 -14.52
N ALA A 315 -12.36 -21.25 -15.04
CA ALA A 315 -12.63 -20.45 -16.23
C ALA A 315 -12.29 -18.96 -16.00
N ALA A 316 -12.60 -18.44 -14.81
CA ALA A 316 -12.25 -17.08 -14.39
C ALA A 316 -10.75 -16.83 -14.34
N ASN A 317 -9.94 -17.86 -14.06
CA ASN A 317 -8.48 -17.76 -14.07
C ASN A 317 -7.85 -17.97 -15.46
N LYS A 318 -8.65 -18.27 -16.50
CA LYS A 318 -8.21 -18.52 -17.89
C LYS A 318 -8.83 -17.58 -18.92
N GLN A 319 -9.54 -16.54 -18.47
CA GLN A 319 -10.22 -15.52 -19.29
C GLN A 319 -11.13 -16.11 -20.38
N THR A 320 -11.92 -17.12 -20.03
CA THR A 320 -13.00 -17.57 -20.91
C THR A 320 -14.14 -16.52 -20.89
N ALA A 321 -14.74 -16.22 -22.04
CA ALA A 321 -15.84 -15.25 -22.14
C ALA A 321 -16.93 -15.51 -21.08
N LYS A 322 -17.40 -14.44 -20.41
CA LYS A 322 -18.41 -14.45 -19.32
C LYS A 322 -17.96 -15.02 -17.96
N ALA A 323 -16.67 -15.32 -17.79
CA ALA A 323 -16.14 -15.74 -16.49
C ALA A 323 -15.96 -14.54 -15.55
N SER A 324 -16.48 -14.67 -14.33
CA SER A 324 -16.40 -13.61 -13.32
C SER A 324 -14.99 -13.51 -12.74
N ALA A 325 -14.38 -12.33 -12.79
CA ALA A 325 -13.03 -12.11 -12.26
C ALA A 325 -12.92 -12.36 -10.73
N SER A 326 -14.00 -12.21 -9.97
CA SER A 326 -14.01 -12.39 -8.51
C SER A 326 -14.50 -13.77 -8.07
N PRO A 327 -13.80 -14.48 -7.18
CA PRO A 327 -14.30 -15.74 -6.60
C PRO A 327 -15.50 -15.53 -5.65
N PHE A 328 -15.70 -14.33 -5.11
CA PHE A 328 -16.90 -14.03 -4.30
C PHE A 328 -18.16 -14.01 -5.17
N VAL A 329 -18.06 -13.50 -6.39
CA VAL A 329 -19.15 -13.59 -7.36
C VAL A 329 -19.38 -15.04 -7.79
N VAL A 330 -18.32 -15.86 -7.93
CA VAL A 330 -18.46 -17.30 -8.16
C VAL A 330 -19.23 -17.97 -7.03
N ALA A 331 -18.95 -17.63 -5.77
CA ALA A 331 -19.70 -18.13 -4.61
C ALA A 331 -21.21 -17.83 -4.72
N ILE A 332 -21.57 -16.60 -5.09
CA ILE A 332 -22.97 -16.17 -5.24
C ILE A 332 -23.65 -16.89 -6.41
N ARG A 333 -22.94 -17.08 -7.52
CA ARG A 333 -23.42 -17.86 -8.67
C ARG A 333 -23.59 -19.34 -8.34
N ASN A 334 -22.80 -19.89 -7.41
CA ASN A 334 -22.95 -21.26 -6.94
C ASN A 334 -24.15 -21.41 -5.99
N ALA A 335 -24.46 -20.37 -5.22
CA ALA A 335 -25.64 -20.29 -4.38
C ALA A 335 -26.95 -20.00 -5.16
N ASN A 336 -26.92 -19.98 -6.50
CA ASN A 336 -28.08 -19.71 -7.37
C ASN A 336 -28.81 -18.38 -7.10
N ILE A 337 -28.11 -17.34 -6.62
CA ILE A 337 -28.69 -16.01 -6.44
C ILE A 337 -28.60 -15.23 -7.76
N ARG A 338 -29.76 -14.89 -8.35
CA ARG A 338 -29.85 -14.39 -9.73
C ARG A 338 -29.26 -12.99 -9.97
N HIS A 339 -29.60 -12.01 -9.13
CA HIS A 339 -29.29 -10.59 -9.40
C HIS A 339 -28.02 -10.08 -8.72
N LEU A 340 -27.64 -10.71 -7.60
CA LEU A 340 -26.54 -10.26 -6.76
C LEU A 340 -25.14 -10.34 -7.41
N PRO A 341 -24.83 -11.30 -8.31
CA PRO A 341 -23.57 -11.30 -9.06
C PRO A 341 -23.32 -9.99 -9.82
N GLY A 342 -24.32 -9.48 -10.53
CA GLY A 342 -24.20 -8.24 -11.31
C GLY A 342 -24.03 -7.01 -10.42
N ILE A 343 -24.75 -6.95 -9.30
CA ILE A 343 -24.60 -5.88 -8.29
C ILE A 343 -23.19 -5.88 -7.72
N LEU A 344 -22.70 -7.06 -7.29
CA LEU A 344 -21.36 -7.18 -6.73
C LEU A 344 -20.31 -6.77 -7.75
N ASN A 345 -20.36 -7.24 -9.00
CA ASN A 345 -19.42 -6.78 -10.03
C ASN A 345 -19.47 -5.28 -10.28
N GLY A 346 -20.66 -4.68 -10.27
CA GLY A 346 -20.81 -3.22 -10.34
C GLY A 346 -20.08 -2.52 -9.19
N CYS A 347 -20.22 -3.03 -7.96
CA CYS A 347 -19.45 -2.54 -6.81
C CYS A 347 -17.95 -2.76 -7.01
N ILE A 348 -17.49 -3.93 -7.47
CA ILE A 348 -16.07 -4.20 -7.70
C ILE A 348 -15.49 -3.26 -8.76
N LEU A 349 -16.25 -2.92 -9.80
CA LEU A 349 -15.85 -1.92 -10.80
C LEU A 349 -15.62 -0.53 -10.15
N LEU A 350 -16.49 -0.13 -9.23
CA LEU A 350 -16.29 1.09 -8.43
C LEU A 350 -15.06 0.97 -7.51
N PHE A 351 -14.76 -0.22 -6.97
CA PHE A 351 -13.55 -0.43 -6.18
C PHE A 351 -12.30 -0.18 -7.00
N THR A 352 -12.22 -0.77 -8.19
CA THR A 352 -11.03 -0.68 -9.05
C THR A 352 -10.84 0.72 -9.59
N PHE A 353 -11.93 1.41 -9.93
CA PHE A 353 -11.90 2.82 -10.32
C PHE A 353 -11.39 3.73 -9.19
N SER A 354 -11.94 3.58 -7.98
CA SER A 354 -11.50 4.30 -6.79
C SER A 354 -10.04 4.02 -6.43
N ALA A 355 -9.62 2.75 -6.48
CA ALA A 355 -8.23 2.37 -6.24
C ALA A 355 -7.29 3.03 -7.28
N SER A 356 -7.65 3.00 -8.56
CA SER A 356 -6.88 3.67 -9.63
C SER A 356 -6.73 5.17 -9.38
N ASN A 357 -7.82 5.81 -8.93
CA ASN A 357 -7.84 7.25 -8.63
C ASN A 357 -6.88 7.60 -7.47
N SER A 358 -6.93 6.82 -6.38
CA SER A 358 -6.03 6.97 -5.23
C SER A 358 -4.58 6.61 -5.57
N ASP A 359 -4.34 5.59 -6.37
CA ASP A 359 -3.01 5.16 -6.77
C ASP A 359 -2.29 6.25 -7.59
N LEU A 360 -2.98 6.89 -8.55
CA LEU A 360 -2.41 7.99 -9.33
C LEU A 360 -2.14 9.23 -8.46
N TYR A 361 -3.05 9.51 -7.52
CA TYR A 361 -2.85 10.57 -6.53
C TYR A 361 -1.54 10.32 -5.76
N ILE A 362 -1.37 9.14 -5.18
CA ILE A 362 -0.18 8.78 -4.39
C ILE A 362 1.09 8.82 -5.25
N ALA A 363 1.05 8.31 -6.48
CA ALA A 363 2.19 8.35 -7.40
C ALA A 363 2.68 9.79 -7.64
N SER A 364 1.76 10.70 -7.99
CA SER A 364 2.11 12.10 -8.25
C SER A 364 2.67 12.82 -7.02
N ARG A 365 2.14 12.55 -5.82
CA ARG A 365 2.60 13.17 -4.57
C ARG A 365 3.93 12.58 -4.07
N THR A 366 4.15 11.28 -4.29
CA THR A 366 5.43 10.65 -3.97
C THR A 366 6.55 11.22 -4.84
N LEU A 367 6.30 11.41 -6.14
CA LEU A 367 7.29 12.03 -7.03
C LEU A 367 7.54 13.51 -6.70
N TYR A 368 6.49 14.25 -6.34
CA TYR A 368 6.64 15.60 -5.79
C TYR A 368 7.53 15.60 -4.54
N GLY A 369 7.25 14.72 -3.56
CA GLY A 369 8.03 14.63 -2.32
C GLY A 369 9.49 14.23 -2.55
N LEU A 370 9.75 13.35 -3.52
CA LEU A 370 11.11 13.03 -3.96
C LEU A 370 11.82 14.26 -4.55
N ALA A 371 11.12 15.08 -5.32
CA ALA A 371 11.72 16.27 -5.94
C ALA A 371 11.96 17.39 -4.93
N ASP A 372 11.06 17.55 -3.97
CA ASP A 372 11.19 18.47 -2.83
C ASP A 372 12.43 18.14 -1.98
N GLN A 373 12.70 16.85 -1.77
CA GLN A 373 13.90 16.34 -1.09
C GLN A 373 15.18 16.38 -1.96
N GLY A 374 15.12 16.90 -3.18
CA GLY A 374 16.26 16.88 -4.12
C GLY A 374 16.65 15.48 -4.61
N HIS A 375 15.81 14.47 -4.39
CA HIS A 375 15.97 13.10 -4.90
C HIS A 375 15.37 12.90 -6.30
N ALA A 376 14.66 13.89 -6.83
CA ALA A 376 14.17 13.94 -8.21
C ALA A 376 14.34 15.35 -8.82
N PRO A 377 14.29 15.51 -10.15
CA PRO A 377 14.42 16.82 -10.80
C PRO A 377 13.43 17.86 -10.28
N LYS A 378 13.91 19.10 -10.06
CA LYS A 378 13.13 20.22 -9.50
C LYS A 378 11.84 20.55 -10.24
N ILE A 379 11.72 20.18 -11.52
CA ILE A 379 10.49 20.34 -12.31
C ILE A 379 9.28 19.64 -11.65
N PHE A 380 9.50 18.52 -10.95
CA PHE A 380 8.43 17.78 -10.30
C PHE A 380 8.02 18.36 -8.94
N ALA A 381 8.82 19.27 -8.37
CA ALA A 381 8.48 20.03 -7.16
C ALA A 381 7.65 21.28 -7.45
N TRP A 382 7.32 21.56 -8.72
CA TRP A 382 6.44 22.66 -9.08
C TRP A 382 4.96 22.28 -8.89
N THR A 383 4.18 23.18 -8.30
CA THR A 383 2.72 23.06 -8.19
C THR A 383 2.02 24.23 -8.87
N ASP A 384 0.80 23.98 -9.34
CA ASP A 384 -0.06 25.05 -9.85
C ASP A 384 -0.76 25.82 -8.71
N LYS A 385 -1.56 26.84 -9.05
CA LYS A 385 -2.32 27.65 -8.07
C LYS A 385 -3.29 26.85 -7.19
N ARG A 386 -3.57 25.59 -7.53
CA ARG A 386 -4.47 24.70 -6.79
C ARG A 386 -3.68 23.74 -5.88
N GLY A 387 -2.34 23.81 -5.88
CA GLY A 387 -1.45 22.90 -5.16
C GLY A 387 -1.34 21.53 -5.82
N VAL A 388 -1.60 21.41 -7.13
CA VAL A 388 -1.46 20.15 -7.87
C VAL A 388 -0.08 20.10 -8.53
N PRO A 389 0.73 19.04 -8.30
CA PRO A 389 2.03 18.90 -8.95
C PRO A 389 1.86 18.39 -10.39
N VAL A 390 1.50 19.28 -11.31
CA VAL A 390 1.11 18.92 -12.70
C VAL A 390 2.20 18.14 -13.44
N PRO A 391 3.51 18.49 -13.38
CA PRO A 391 4.55 17.72 -14.05
C PRO A 391 4.67 16.29 -13.51
N ALA A 392 4.55 16.13 -12.19
CA ALA A 392 4.60 14.81 -11.55
C ALA A 392 3.36 13.96 -11.89
N LEU A 393 2.18 14.60 -11.94
CA LEU A 393 0.93 13.99 -12.38
C LEU A 393 1.02 13.55 -13.84
N ALA A 394 1.53 14.40 -14.73
CA ALA A 394 1.69 14.10 -16.15
C ALA A 394 2.59 12.88 -16.37
N LEU A 395 3.78 12.87 -15.75
CA LEU A 395 4.70 11.72 -15.86
C LEU A 395 4.06 10.44 -15.32
N SER A 396 3.43 10.49 -14.15
CA SER A 396 2.76 9.31 -13.57
C SER A 396 1.60 8.82 -14.45
N SER A 397 0.88 9.74 -15.10
CA SER A 397 -0.22 9.42 -16.03
C SER A 397 0.28 8.75 -17.31
N CYS A 398 1.46 9.12 -17.82
CA CYS A 398 2.06 8.45 -18.98
C CYS A 398 2.28 6.95 -18.72
N PHE A 399 2.70 6.56 -17.52
CA PHE A 399 2.88 5.15 -17.17
C PHE A 399 1.55 4.37 -17.08
N CYS A 400 0.41 5.06 -16.90
CA CYS A 400 -0.90 4.41 -16.95
C CYS A 400 -1.24 3.89 -18.36
N LEU A 401 -0.60 4.42 -19.41
CA LEU A 401 -0.72 3.89 -20.77
C LEU A 401 -0.22 2.45 -20.91
N LEU A 402 0.58 1.95 -19.95
CA LEU A 402 0.94 0.53 -19.87
C LEU A 402 -0.30 -0.37 -19.78
N ALA A 403 -1.42 0.11 -19.22
CA ALA A 403 -2.68 -0.63 -19.21
C ALA A 403 -3.19 -0.94 -20.62
N MET A 404 -2.79 -0.17 -21.65
CA MET A 404 -3.17 -0.43 -23.05
C MET A 404 -2.59 -1.74 -23.61
N MET A 405 -1.66 -2.41 -22.90
CA MET A 405 -1.24 -3.79 -23.25
C MET A 405 -2.43 -4.76 -23.33
N ASN A 406 -3.55 -4.46 -22.65
CA ASN A 406 -4.80 -5.21 -22.74
C ASN A 406 -5.44 -5.23 -24.15
N VAL A 407 -5.02 -4.32 -25.04
CA VAL A 407 -5.48 -4.29 -26.43
C VAL A 407 -4.94 -5.49 -27.20
N SER A 408 -3.64 -5.80 -27.03
CA SER A 408 -2.94 -6.88 -27.74
C SER A 408 -2.93 -8.19 -26.97
N ASP A 409 -2.84 -8.14 -25.64
CA ASP A 409 -2.70 -9.31 -24.78
C ASP A 409 -4.00 -9.64 -24.03
N ASP A 410 -3.96 -10.78 -23.34
CA ASP A 410 -4.99 -11.23 -22.42
C ASP A 410 -4.92 -10.45 -21.10
N SER A 411 -6.08 -9.98 -20.61
CA SER A 411 -6.16 -9.09 -19.45
C SER A 411 -5.75 -9.77 -18.13
N ILE A 412 -5.97 -11.07 -17.96
CA ILE A 412 -5.49 -11.85 -16.81
C ILE A 412 -3.96 -11.94 -16.86
N THR A 413 -3.42 -12.16 -18.05
CA THR A 413 -1.97 -12.21 -18.26
C THR A 413 -1.31 -10.87 -17.92
N VAL A 414 -1.84 -9.76 -18.44
CA VAL A 414 -1.37 -8.39 -18.15
C VAL A 414 -1.53 -8.06 -16.66
N PHE A 415 -2.68 -8.40 -16.05
CA PHE A 415 -2.91 -8.27 -14.61
C PHE A 415 -1.84 -9.02 -13.81
N GLY A 416 -1.51 -10.25 -14.21
CA GLY A 416 -0.44 -11.05 -13.61
C GLY A 416 0.93 -10.37 -13.67
N TYR A 417 1.27 -9.74 -14.78
CA TYR A 417 2.52 -8.98 -14.93
C TYR A 417 2.58 -7.78 -13.99
N PHE A 418 1.50 -7.02 -13.87
CA PHE A 418 1.46 -5.88 -12.96
C PHE A 418 1.41 -6.30 -11.49
N VAL A 419 0.66 -7.34 -11.14
CA VAL A 419 0.69 -7.93 -9.79
C VAL A 419 2.11 -8.35 -9.41
N ASN A 420 2.87 -8.93 -10.36
CA ASN A 420 4.26 -9.29 -10.11
C ASN A 420 5.11 -8.06 -9.76
N LEU A 421 5.06 -7.02 -10.57
CA LEU A 421 5.86 -5.80 -10.37
C LEU A 421 5.46 -5.06 -9.08
N VAL A 422 4.15 -4.87 -8.86
CA VAL A 422 3.63 -4.19 -7.67
C VAL A 422 4.03 -4.93 -6.39
N SER A 423 3.96 -6.27 -6.40
CA SER A 423 4.33 -7.06 -5.22
C SER A 423 5.81 -7.02 -4.90
N ILE A 424 6.69 -7.02 -5.90
CA ILE A 424 8.14 -6.95 -5.63
C ILE A 424 8.54 -5.57 -5.11
N PHE A 425 8.04 -4.49 -5.70
CA PHE A 425 8.29 -3.13 -5.19
C PHE A 425 7.68 -2.92 -3.79
N GLY A 426 6.49 -3.49 -3.54
CA GLY A 426 5.85 -3.48 -2.22
C GLY A 426 6.69 -4.20 -1.15
N LEU A 427 7.19 -5.40 -1.45
CA LEU A 427 8.06 -6.14 -0.54
C LEU A 427 9.37 -5.40 -0.25
N LEU A 428 9.99 -4.82 -1.27
CA LEU A 428 11.22 -4.03 -1.11
C LEU A 428 10.99 -2.76 -0.28
N THR A 429 9.80 -2.15 -0.39
CA THR A 429 9.36 -1.07 0.50
C THR A 429 9.30 -1.56 1.94
N TRP A 430 8.65 -2.69 2.21
CA TRP A 430 8.57 -3.26 3.56
C TRP A 430 9.93 -3.67 4.12
N VAL A 431 10.82 -4.24 3.30
CA VAL A 431 12.22 -4.52 3.68
C VAL A 431 12.89 -3.22 4.13
N SER A 432 12.76 -2.14 3.37
CA SER A 432 13.38 -0.85 3.71
C SER A 432 12.84 -0.29 5.05
N ILE A 433 11.53 -0.37 5.27
CA ILE A 433 10.88 0.06 6.53
C ILE A 433 11.43 -0.76 7.70
N LEU A 434 11.49 -2.08 7.57
CA LEU A 434 11.96 -2.98 8.62
C LEU A 434 13.46 -2.80 8.91
N VAL A 435 14.29 -2.62 7.87
CA VAL A 435 15.71 -2.28 8.03
C VAL A 435 15.87 -0.95 8.76
N THR A 436 15.12 0.08 8.36
CA THR A 436 15.13 1.38 9.03
C THR A 436 14.75 1.24 10.50
N HIS A 437 13.73 0.45 10.82
CA HIS A 437 13.31 0.20 12.19
C HIS A 437 14.37 -0.53 13.03
N ILE A 438 15.10 -1.48 12.44
CA ILE A 438 16.23 -2.15 13.11
C ILE A 438 17.32 -1.12 13.46
N TYR A 439 17.65 -0.20 12.55
CA TYR A 439 18.62 0.87 12.82
C TYR A 439 18.10 1.85 13.88
N PHE A 440 16.83 2.24 13.79
CA PHE A 440 16.15 3.08 14.77
C PHE A 440 16.24 2.49 16.19
N LEU A 441 15.91 1.22 16.38
CA LEU A 441 15.97 0.56 17.69
C LEU A 441 17.41 0.43 18.22
N LYS A 442 18.39 0.17 17.35
CA LYS A 442 19.82 0.14 17.73
C LYS A 442 20.30 1.52 18.18
N ALA A 443 19.90 2.57 17.47
CA ALA A 443 20.21 3.94 17.81
C ALA A 443 19.54 4.38 19.13
N ARG A 444 18.27 4.00 19.32
CA ARG A 444 17.52 4.25 20.56
C ARG A 444 18.23 3.66 21.77
N LYS A 445 18.66 2.39 21.64
CA LYS A 445 19.42 1.69 22.68
C LYS A 445 20.77 2.35 22.96
N ALA A 446 21.50 2.78 21.93
CA ALA A 446 22.81 3.42 22.07
C ALA A 446 22.73 4.78 22.79
N GLN A 447 21.60 5.49 22.66
CA GLN A 447 21.39 6.82 23.26
C GLN A 447 20.60 6.80 24.57
N GLY A 448 20.30 5.62 25.13
CA GLY A 448 19.58 5.51 26.41
C GLY A 448 18.12 6.00 26.37
N LEU A 449 17.50 5.97 25.19
CA LEU A 449 16.09 6.27 25.03
C LEU A 449 15.26 5.03 25.41
N THR A 450 14.67 5.09 26.59
CA THR A 450 13.88 4.01 27.18
C THR A 450 12.44 4.03 26.70
N ASP A 451 11.77 2.88 26.82
CA ASP A 451 10.42 2.63 26.29
C ASP A 451 9.36 3.56 26.89
N ASP A 452 9.54 4.03 28.12
CA ASP A 452 8.67 4.98 28.82
C ASP A 452 8.64 6.36 28.17
N LYS A 453 9.68 6.73 27.42
CA LYS A 453 9.75 8.01 26.70
C LYS A 453 8.99 7.96 25.38
N MET A 454 8.75 6.77 24.85
CA MET A 454 8.17 6.57 23.52
C MET A 454 6.64 6.70 23.57
N PRO A 455 6.01 7.49 22.67
CA PRO A 455 4.55 7.54 22.56
C PRO A 455 3.92 6.18 22.16
N TYR A 456 4.69 5.35 21.45
CA TYR A 456 4.32 4.01 21.06
C TYR A 456 5.56 3.14 20.87
N VAL A 457 5.49 1.90 21.33
CA VAL A 457 6.55 0.89 21.22
C VAL A 457 5.97 -0.31 20.46
N ALA A 458 6.69 -0.80 19.45
CA ALA A 458 6.23 -1.94 18.68
C ALA A 458 6.24 -3.20 19.56
N PRO A 459 5.14 -3.97 19.61
CA PRO A 459 4.99 -5.09 20.55
C PRO A 459 5.99 -6.23 20.35
N PHE A 460 6.54 -6.38 19.13
CA PHE A 460 7.52 -7.43 18.81
C PHE A 460 8.97 -6.91 18.77
N GLY A 461 9.18 -5.61 18.98
CA GLY A 461 10.48 -4.94 18.98
C GLY A 461 11.39 -5.32 17.81
N ILE A 462 12.68 -5.48 18.12
CA ILE A 462 13.72 -5.76 17.12
C ILE A 462 13.60 -7.17 16.51
N TRP A 463 13.17 -8.16 17.30
CA TRP A 463 13.03 -9.55 16.84
C TRP A 463 11.91 -9.71 15.83
N GLY A 464 10.77 -9.05 16.06
CA GLY A 464 9.71 -8.97 15.06
C GLY A 464 10.22 -8.40 13.75
N SER A 465 11.03 -7.33 13.84
CA SER A 465 11.59 -6.68 12.65
C SER A 465 12.55 -7.59 11.87
N TYR A 466 13.42 -8.35 12.56
CA TYR A 466 14.28 -9.33 11.91
C TYR A 466 13.50 -10.46 11.24
N ILE A 467 12.51 -11.04 11.93
CA ILE A 467 11.71 -12.14 11.39
C ILE A 467 10.91 -11.66 10.18
N ALA A 468 10.22 -10.53 10.27
CA ALA A 468 9.47 -9.96 9.16
C ALA A 468 10.40 -9.61 7.99
N CYS A 469 11.59 -9.08 8.26
CA CYS A 469 12.55 -8.72 7.20
C CYS A 469 13.06 -9.98 6.49
N PHE A 470 13.37 -11.04 7.24
CA PHE A 470 13.76 -12.33 6.68
C PHE A 470 12.68 -12.87 5.75
N PHE A 471 11.41 -12.90 6.18
CA PHE A 471 10.32 -13.38 5.34
C PHE A 471 10.07 -12.47 4.14
N CYS A 472 10.14 -11.15 4.27
CA CYS A 472 10.01 -10.24 3.12
C CYS A 472 11.11 -10.51 2.07
N CYS A 473 12.36 -10.69 2.49
CA CYS A 473 13.46 -11.05 1.61
C CYS A 473 13.26 -12.44 0.98
N LEU A 474 12.88 -13.44 1.78
CA LEU A 474 12.63 -14.80 1.32
C LEU A 474 11.50 -14.86 0.27
N ILE A 475 10.40 -14.16 0.53
CA ILE A 475 9.28 -14.05 -0.43
C ILE A 475 9.74 -13.31 -1.68
N SER A 476 10.51 -12.23 -1.56
CA SER A 476 11.02 -11.49 -2.73
C SER A 476 11.84 -12.39 -3.66
N LEU A 477 12.67 -13.28 -3.12
CA LEU A 477 13.49 -14.22 -3.89
C LEU A 477 12.70 -15.40 -4.46
N THR A 478 11.66 -15.86 -3.76
CA THR A 478 10.92 -17.08 -4.13
C THR A 478 9.57 -16.79 -4.77
N LYS A 479 9.14 -15.53 -4.89
CA LYS A 479 7.80 -15.14 -5.34
C LYS A 479 7.42 -15.73 -6.72
N ASN A 480 8.35 -15.78 -7.66
CA ASN A 480 8.11 -16.34 -8.99
C ASN A 480 8.79 -17.72 -9.15
N PHE A 481 8.88 -18.52 -8.08
CA PHE A 481 9.57 -19.82 -8.09
C PHE A 481 9.08 -20.78 -9.18
N SER A 482 7.80 -20.70 -9.57
CA SER A 482 7.22 -21.53 -10.64
C SER A 482 7.90 -21.35 -12.00
N VAL A 483 8.64 -20.26 -12.20
CA VAL A 483 9.43 -20.04 -13.42
C VAL A 483 10.61 -21.02 -13.50
N PHE A 484 11.12 -21.49 -12.37
CA PHE A 484 12.23 -22.45 -12.29
C PHE A 484 11.80 -23.91 -12.27
N THR A 485 10.49 -24.19 -12.22
CA THR A 485 9.96 -25.56 -12.07
C THR A 485 9.54 -26.20 -13.40
N LYS A 486 9.75 -25.54 -14.54
CA LYS A 486 9.40 -26.11 -15.85
C LYS A 486 10.55 -26.99 -16.41
N GLY A 487 10.21 -28.13 -17.01
CA GLY A 487 11.14 -29.17 -17.47
C GLY A 487 12.02 -28.79 -18.69
N SER A 488 12.82 -29.78 -19.17
CA SER A 488 13.94 -29.68 -20.13
C SER A 488 13.96 -28.43 -21.01
N TYR A 489 14.77 -27.45 -20.59
CA TYR A 489 15.44 -26.40 -21.39
C TYR A 489 14.69 -25.76 -22.58
N GLY A 490 13.35 -25.65 -22.54
CA GLY A 490 12.58 -25.05 -23.64
C GLY A 490 11.34 -24.24 -23.25
N SER A 491 11.02 -24.12 -21.96
CA SER A 491 9.76 -23.50 -21.50
C SER A 491 9.93 -22.39 -20.45
N PHE A 492 11.14 -21.82 -20.32
CA PHE A 492 11.44 -20.75 -19.37
C PHE A 492 10.53 -19.53 -19.59
N ASP A 493 9.75 -19.18 -18.57
CA ASP A 493 8.82 -18.06 -18.62
C ASP A 493 9.54 -16.74 -18.35
N TYR A 494 10.27 -16.25 -19.36
CA TYR A 494 11.06 -15.03 -19.22
C TYR A 494 10.20 -13.80 -18.89
N LYS A 495 8.94 -13.74 -19.36
CA LYS A 495 8.03 -12.63 -19.05
C LYS A 495 7.71 -12.60 -17.56
N ASN A 496 7.35 -13.74 -16.96
CA ASN A 496 7.15 -13.83 -15.51
C ASN A 496 8.47 -13.73 -14.72
N PHE A 497 9.62 -14.16 -15.27
CA PHE A 497 10.91 -13.94 -14.63
C PHE A 497 11.22 -12.44 -14.50
N ILE A 498 11.18 -11.71 -15.61
CA ILE A 498 11.51 -10.28 -15.64
C ILE A 498 10.51 -9.51 -14.78
N THR A 499 9.20 -9.65 -15.01
CA THR A 499 8.19 -8.94 -14.19
C THR A 499 8.22 -9.35 -12.72
N GLY A 500 8.65 -10.59 -12.43
CA GLY A 500 8.77 -11.14 -11.10
C GLY A 500 9.91 -10.55 -10.28
N TYR A 501 11.06 -10.33 -10.93
CA TYR A 501 12.34 -10.05 -10.28
C TYR A 501 12.95 -8.69 -10.60
N LEU A 502 12.46 -7.95 -11.61
CA LEU A 502 13.02 -6.65 -12.06
C LEU A 502 13.20 -5.64 -10.92
N GLY A 503 12.32 -5.67 -9.91
CA GLY A 503 12.40 -4.75 -8.78
C GLY A 503 13.68 -4.92 -7.95
N ILE A 504 14.22 -6.14 -7.83
CA ILE A 504 15.41 -6.42 -6.99
C ILE A 504 16.67 -5.74 -7.54
N PRO A 505 17.12 -6.00 -8.80
CA PRO A 505 18.30 -5.35 -9.33
C PRO A 505 18.11 -3.84 -9.40
N LEU A 506 16.91 -3.35 -9.75
CA LEU A 506 16.64 -1.92 -9.80
C LEU A 506 16.80 -1.27 -8.40
N TYR A 507 16.28 -1.90 -7.35
CA TYR A 507 16.44 -1.44 -5.97
C TYR A 507 17.90 -1.45 -5.51
N LEU A 508 18.65 -2.52 -5.79
CA LEU A 508 20.07 -2.60 -5.44
C LEU A 508 20.91 -1.58 -6.23
N ILE A 509 20.64 -1.38 -7.52
CA ILE A 509 21.29 -0.35 -8.34
C ILE A 509 21.03 1.04 -7.77
N MET A 510 19.80 1.34 -7.33
CA MET A 510 19.51 2.62 -6.68
C MET A 510 20.28 2.82 -5.39
N ILE A 511 20.34 1.80 -4.50
CA ILE A 511 21.11 1.88 -3.25
C ILE A 511 22.60 2.07 -3.54
N PHE A 512 23.20 1.13 -4.28
CA PHE A 512 24.65 1.13 -4.48
C PHE A 512 25.10 2.23 -5.43
N GLY A 513 24.30 2.56 -6.44
CA GLY A 513 24.57 3.67 -7.36
C GLY A 513 24.53 5.03 -6.66
N TYR A 514 23.50 5.28 -5.84
CA TYR A 514 23.43 6.51 -5.05
C TYR A 514 24.60 6.59 -4.06
N LYS A 515 24.90 5.47 -3.37
CA LYS A 515 26.01 5.38 -2.43
C LYS A 515 27.37 5.59 -3.10
N PHE A 516 27.57 5.09 -4.32
CA PHE A 516 28.81 5.26 -5.07
C PHE A 516 29.02 6.73 -5.49
N TRP A 517 27.97 7.38 -6.02
CA TRP A 517 28.07 8.75 -6.52
C TRP A 517 28.12 9.77 -5.37
N HIS A 518 27.19 9.68 -4.42
CA HIS A 518 27.10 10.63 -3.30
C HIS A 518 28.00 10.25 -2.11
N LYS A 519 28.70 9.10 -2.17
CA LYS A 519 29.61 8.61 -1.13
C LYS A 519 28.98 8.60 0.26
N THR A 520 27.70 8.25 0.33
CA THR A 520 26.95 8.28 1.59
C THR A 520 27.44 7.20 2.56
N LYS A 521 27.30 7.48 3.85
CA LYS A 521 27.62 6.55 4.93
C LYS A 521 26.37 6.26 5.72
N GLY A 522 26.26 5.04 6.22
CA GLY A 522 25.18 4.67 7.13
C GLY A 522 25.28 5.46 8.43
N VAL A 523 24.15 5.86 8.96
CA VAL A 523 24.02 6.62 10.20
C VAL A 523 24.46 5.74 11.36
N LYS A 524 25.44 6.20 12.16
CA LYS A 524 25.87 5.44 13.33
C LYS A 524 24.84 5.56 14.45
N PRO A 525 24.64 4.52 15.29
CA PRO A 525 23.66 4.53 16.37
C PRO A 525 23.72 5.76 17.31
N HIS A 526 24.92 6.26 17.63
CA HIS A 526 25.11 7.42 18.51
C HIS A 526 24.98 8.78 17.79
N GLU A 527 25.02 8.80 16.45
CA GLU A 527 24.88 10.01 15.63
C GLU A 527 23.45 10.19 15.12
N ALA A 528 22.61 9.17 15.24
CA ALA A 528 21.24 9.20 14.76
C ALA A 528 20.43 10.30 15.44
N ASP A 529 19.72 11.09 14.64
CA ASP A 529 19.03 12.27 15.12
C ASP A 529 17.61 11.93 15.60
N PHE A 530 17.37 12.02 16.91
CA PHE A 530 16.06 11.85 17.54
C PHE A 530 15.35 13.16 17.91
N TYR A 531 15.96 14.33 17.67
CA TYR A 531 15.54 15.59 18.28
C TYR A 531 15.18 16.69 17.27
N THR A 532 15.83 16.76 16.11
CA THR A 532 15.53 17.85 15.15
C THR A 532 14.09 17.77 14.66
N GLY A 533 13.36 18.89 14.75
CA GLY A 533 11.93 18.99 14.43
C GLY A 533 10.99 18.45 15.52
N LYS A 534 11.51 17.85 16.60
CA LYS A 534 10.68 17.32 17.69
C LYS A 534 10.00 18.43 18.50
N ASP A 535 10.70 19.52 18.78
CA ASP A 535 10.16 20.62 19.60
C ASP A 535 8.93 21.28 18.96
N GLU A 536 8.89 21.38 17.63
CA GLU A 536 7.72 21.88 16.91
C GLU A 536 6.54 20.93 17.07
N ILE A 537 6.78 19.63 16.92
CA ILE A 537 5.76 18.58 17.08
C ILE A 537 5.24 18.54 18.54
N ASP A 538 6.12 18.73 19.52
CA ASP A 538 5.75 18.81 20.94
C ASP A 538 4.83 20.03 21.19
N ARG A 539 5.18 21.20 20.65
CA ARG A 539 4.36 22.41 20.74
C ARG A 539 3.01 22.27 20.02
N GLU A 540 2.99 21.64 18.84
CA GLU A 540 1.76 21.36 18.10
C GLU A 540 0.83 20.43 18.89
N GLU A 541 1.39 19.40 19.53
CA GLU A 541 0.63 18.48 20.37
C GLU A 541 0.06 19.20 21.60
N GLU A 542 0.84 20.02 22.28
CA GLU A 542 0.40 20.82 23.43
C GLU A 542 -0.73 21.79 23.04
N ALA A 543 -0.58 22.52 21.92
CA ALA A 543 -1.61 23.41 21.40
C ALA A 543 -2.91 22.67 21.08
N PHE A 544 -2.81 21.49 20.45
CA PHE A 544 -3.98 20.66 20.15
C PHE A 544 -4.67 20.14 21.41
N LEU A 545 -3.92 19.72 22.43
CA LEU A 545 -4.46 19.26 23.70
C LEU A 545 -5.15 20.40 24.46
N ALA A 546 -4.57 21.60 24.47
CA ALA A 546 -5.16 22.80 25.05
C ALA A 546 -6.47 23.18 24.34
N TYR A 547 -6.49 23.19 23.00
CA TYR A 547 -7.70 23.42 22.21
C TYR A 547 -8.80 22.40 22.55
N LYS A 548 -8.45 21.11 22.64
CA LYS A 548 -9.39 20.04 22.97
C LYS A 548 -9.94 20.17 24.39
N ALA A 549 -9.11 20.58 25.35
CA ALA A 549 -9.53 20.83 26.73
C ALA A 549 -10.52 22.00 26.81
N ALA A 550 -10.26 23.09 26.09
CA ALA A 550 -11.15 24.25 26.01
C ALA A 550 -12.52 23.92 25.37
N HIS A 551 -12.56 22.99 24.41
CA HIS A 551 -13.77 22.59 23.70
C HIS A 551 -14.38 21.26 24.17
N ALA A 552 -13.98 20.77 25.35
CA ALA A 552 -14.43 19.48 25.89
C ALA A 552 -15.93 19.47 26.26
N GLY A 553 -16.52 20.64 26.55
CA GLY A 553 -17.93 20.80 26.94
C GLY A 553 -18.96 20.70 25.82
N ASP A 554 -18.54 20.76 24.55
CA ASP A 554 -19.46 21.09 23.44
C ASP A 554 -19.86 19.91 22.53
N LYS A 555 -19.44 18.68 22.85
CA LYS A 555 -19.62 17.53 21.94
C LYS A 555 -20.85 16.67 22.27
N LYS A 556 -22.02 17.06 21.74
CA LYS A 556 -23.07 16.10 21.33
C LYS A 556 -22.61 15.29 20.10
N GLY A 557 -21.62 14.41 20.30
CA GLY A 557 -21.17 13.48 19.25
C GLY A 557 -22.15 12.31 19.13
N ASN A 558 -22.69 12.09 17.93
CA ASN A 558 -23.67 11.05 17.62
C ASN A 558 -23.20 9.67 18.14
N TRP A 559 -23.91 9.10 19.13
CA TRP A 559 -23.52 7.88 19.84
C TRP A 559 -23.25 6.71 18.89
N PHE A 560 -24.04 6.61 17.81
CA PHE A 560 -23.84 5.61 16.76
C PHE A 560 -22.46 5.72 16.09
N TYR A 561 -21.99 6.94 15.81
CA TYR A 561 -20.68 7.16 15.21
C TYR A 561 -19.56 6.76 16.16
N LYS A 562 -19.66 7.07 17.46
CA LYS A 562 -18.62 6.65 18.44
C LYS A 562 -18.62 5.14 18.66
N THR A 563 -19.77 4.51 18.75
CA THR A 563 -19.90 3.12 19.19
C THR A 563 -19.72 2.12 18.05
N PHE A 564 -20.32 2.37 16.88
CA PHE A 564 -20.32 1.40 15.77
C PHE A 564 -19.39 1.80 14.63
N VAL A 565 -19.23 3.10 14.40
CA VAL A 565 -18.46 3.61 13.26
C VAL A 565 -17.01 3.88 13.66
N SER A 566 -16.72 4.46 14.83
CA SER A 566 -15.36 4.95 15.13
C SER A 566 -14.31 3.85 15.30
N TRP A 567 -14.70 2.60 15.55
CA TRP A 567 -13.77 1.48 15.54
C TRP A 567 -13.42 0.99 14.12
N LEU A 568 -14.21 1.40 13.11
CA LEU A 568 -13.87 1.24 11.70
C LEU A 568 -12.87 2.33 11.22
N PHE A 569 -12.65 3.41 11.99
CA PHE A 569 -11.93 4.65 11.60
C PHE A 569 -10.74 5.01 12.50
#